data_AF-A0A0M3HJE4-F1
#
_entry.id   AF-A0A0M3HJE4-F1
#
_cell.length_a   1.000
_cell.length_b   1.000
_cell.length_c   1.000
_cell.angle_alpha   90.00
_cell.angle_beta   90.00
_cell.angle_gamma   90.00
#
_symmetry.space_group_name_H-M   'P 1'
#
loop_
_entity.id
_entity.type
_entity.pdbx_description
1 polymer ?
#
loop_
_entity_poly.entity_id
_entity_poly.type
_entity_poly.pdbx_seq_one_letter_code
_entity_poly.pdbx_strand_id
1 'polypeptide(L)'
;MPSKARCIAVVAHSAGGIVISNIIEEPSCWMGDEGRTRVGCICLTDSFFKAPSLEKMGEGARPCIRHWVAHPCKEIGVPLPPLDDHDVYVERVTAGTNVHEETSPVAIDDIFRF
;
A
#
# COMPACT_ATOMS: atom_id res chain seq x y z
N MET A 1 10.11 24.21 -6.43
CA MET A 1 8.96 24.54 -5.57
C MET A 1 8.35 23.23 -5.10
N PRO A 2 7.94 23.10 -3.81
CA PRO A 2 7.26 21.91 -3.34
C PRO A 2 5.92 21.71 -4.07
N SER A 3 5.48 20.45 -4.19
CA SER A 3 4.24 20.07 -4.88
C SER A 3 3.01 20.69 -4.22
N LYS A 4 2.03 21.13 -5.03
CA LYS A 4 0.71 21.64 -4.57
C LYS A 4 -0.34 20.53 -4.34
N ALA A 5 -0.01 19.26 -4.61
CA ALA A 5 -0.96 18.16 -4.56
C ALA A 5 -1.50 17.91 -3.14
N ARG A 6 -2.80 18.08 -2.89
CA ARG A 6 -3.37 17.98 -1.53
C ARG A 6 -3.63 16.54 -1.07
N CYS A 7 -3.76 15.61 -2.02
CA CYS A 7 -3.90 14.18 -1.79
C CYS A 7 -3.01 13.43 -2.77
N ILE A 8 -2.30 12.42 -2.29
CA ILE A 8 -1.32 11.62 -3.00
C ILE A 8 -1.74 10.16 -2.82
N ALA A 9 -1.93 9.48 -3.95
CA ALA A 9 -2.04 8.04 -4.02
C ALA A 9 -0.69 7.47 -4.46
N VAL A 10 -0.24 6.40 -3.81
CA VAL A 10 0.98 5.69 -4.18
C VAL A 10 0.60 4.33 -4.73
N VAL A 11 1.09 3.98 -5.92
CA VAL A 11 0.99 2.62 -6.46
C VAL A 11 2.40 2.06 -6.55
N ALA A 12 2.65 0.91 -5.91
CA ALA A 12 3.97 0.31 -5.84
C ALA A 12 3.91 -1.20 -6.06
N HIS A 13 4.71 -1.69 -7.01
CA HIS A 13 4.79 -3.10 -7.38
C HIS A 13 6.11 -3.72 -6.92
N SER A 14 6.08 -4.97 -6.45
CA SER A 14 7.26 -5.77 -6.13
C SER A 14 8.23 -5.02 -5.19
N ALA A 15 9.48 -4.83 -5.60
CA ALA A 15 10.49 -4.07 -4.85
C ALA A 15 10.10 -2.60 -4.58
N GLY A 16 9.13 -2.03 -5.32
CA GLY A 16 8.60 -0.70 -5.06
C GLY A 16 8.00 -0.55 -3.66
N GLY A 17 7.47 -1.63 -3.07
CA GLY A 17 6.99 -1.63 -1.68
C GLY A 17 8.09 -1.29 -0.66
N ILE A 18 9.31 -1.76 -0.90
CA ILE A 18 10.46 -1.47 -0.03
C ILE A 18 10.84 0.01 -0.14
N VAL A 19 10.79 0.56 -1.35
CA VAL A 19 11.10 1.97 -1.59
C VAL A 19 10.11 2.86 -0.83
N ILE A 20 8.80 2.60 -0.94
CA ILE A 20 7.81 3.39 -0.22
C ILE A 20 7.90 3.19 1.30
N SER A 21 8.20 1.97 1.77
CA SER A 21 8.45 1.70 3.20
C SER A 21 9.57 2.59 3.73
N ASN A 22 10.70 2.66 3.01
CA ASN A 22 11.84 3.49 3.43
C ASN A 22 11.53 4.99 3.38
N ILE A 23 10.73 5.45 2.40
CA ILE A 23 10.28 6.85 2.34
C ILE A 23 9.39 7.20 3.54
N ILE A 24 8.52 6.27 3.95
CA ILE A 24 7.65 6.45 5.12
C ILE A 24 8.46 6.48 6.42
N GLU A 25 9.49 5.64 6.52
CA GLU A 25 10.36 5.61 7.71
C GLU A 25 11.35 6.77 7.78
N GLU A 26 11.57 7.50 6.67
CA GLU A 26 12.42 8.68 6.63
C GLU A 26 11.76 9.85 7.39
N PRO A 27 12.31 10.29 8.55
CA PRO A 27 11.68 11.30 9.38
C PRO A 27 11.44 12.62 8.65
N SER A 28 12.34 12.99 7.74
CA SER A 28 12.20 14.22 6.95
C SER A 28 11.04 14.21 5.96
N CYS A 29 10.58 13.02 5.54
CA CYS A 29 9.45 12.84 4.62
C CYS A 29 8.12 12.66 5.35
N TRP A 30 8.14 12.05 6.54
CA TRP A 30 6.92 11.55 7.19
C TRP A 30 6.58 12.19 8.55
N MET A 31 7.55 12.73 9.29
CA MET A 31 7.32 13.24 10.65
C MET A 31 6.77 14.68 10.71
N GLY A 32 6.47 15.30 9.56
CA GLY A 32 5.78 16.58 9.47
C GLY A 32 4.27 16.42 9.21
N ASP A 33 3.45 17.31 9.77
CA ASP A 33 1.98 17.29 9.61
C ASP A 33 1.55 17.29 8.14
N GLU A 34 2.29 17.96 7.24
CA GLU A 34 1.93 18.01 5.82
C GLU A 34 2.20 16.71 5.06
N GLY A 35 3.30 16.00 5.34
CA GLY A 35 3.66 14.77 4.61
C GLY A 35 2.68 13.64 4.90
N ARG A 36 2.42 13.42 6.20
CA ARG A 36 1.46 12.43 6.72
C ARG A 36 0.03 12.65 6.27
N THR A 37 -0.43 13.91 6.23
CA THR A 37 -1.83 14.23 5.88
C THR A 37 -2.10 14.15 4.38
N ARG A 38 -1.06 14.20 3.54
CA ARG A 38 -1.22 14.25 2.08
C ARG A 38 -1.25 12.88 1.43
N VAL A 39 -0.63 11.86 2.00
CA VAL A 39 -0.74 10.49 1.45
C VAL A 39 -2.04 9.87 1.92
N GLY A 40 -3.01 9.77 1.01
CA GLY A 40 -4.33 9.24 1.31
C GLY A 40 -4.37 7.71 1.24
N CYS A 41 -3.70 7.13 0.23
CA CYS A 41 -3.68 5.69 0.04
C CYS A 41 -2.35 5.18 -0.54
N ILE A 42 -2.07 3.91 -0.25
CA ILE A 42 -0.95 3.14 -0.79
C ILE A 42 -1.50 1.82 -1.32
N CYS A 43 -1.40 1.64 -2.64
CA CYS A 43 -1.79 0.46 -3.36
C CYS A 43 -0.55 -0.38 -3.68
N LEU A 44 -0.41 -1.52 -3.02
CA LEU A 44 0.68 -2.46 -3.19
C LEU A 44 0.25 -3.57 -4.16
N THR A 45 1.14 -4.00 -5.05
CA THR A 45 0.88 -5.15 -5.93
C THR A 45 2.04 -6.13 -5.83
N ASP A 46 1.78 -7.28 -5.19
CA ASP A 46 2.78 -8.32 -4.92
C ASP A 46 4.12 -7.80 -4.38
N SER A 47 4.04 -6.80 -3.50
CA SER A 47 5.17 -6.06 -2.94
C SER A 47 5.58 -6.56 -1.55
N PHE A 48 6.84 -6.34 -1.19
CA PHE A 48 7.27 -6.38 0.22
C PHE A 48 7.08 -4.98 0.83
N PHE A 49 6.35 -4.88 1.93
CA PHE A 49 6.08 -3.61 2.60
C PHE A 49 6.10 -3.78 4.11
N LYS A 50 6.82 -2.90 4.81
CA LYS A 50 6.87 -2.88 6.28
C LYS A 50 7.25 -1.49 6.76
N ALA A 51 6.36 -0.85 7.50
CA ALA A 51 6.55 0.50 8.02
C ALA A 51 6.19 0.57 9.52
N PRO A 52 7.15 0.24 10.42
CA PRO A 52 6.93 0.27 11.87
C PRO A 52 6.43 1.61 12.43
N SER A 53 6.70 2.72 11.72
CA SER A 53 6.17 4.03 12.09
C SER A 53 4.65 4.11 11.96
N LEU A 54 4.03 3.34 11.06
CA LEU A 54 2.58 3.29 10.88
C LEU A 54 1.88 2.50 12.00
N GLU A 55 2.50 1.44 12.52
CA GLU A 55 1.97 0.68 13.67
C GLU A 55 1.75 1.58 14.90
N LYS A 56 2.62 2.58 15.06
CA LYS A 56 2.57 3.54 16.16
C LYS A 56 1.57 4.68 15.94
N MET A 57 0.96 4.76 14.75
CA MET A 57 -0.01 5.80 14.41
C MET A 57 -1.44 5.36 14.75
N GLY A 58 -2.24 6.30 15.25
CA GLY A 58 -3.68 6.07 15.39
C GLY A 58 -4.33 5.75 14.03
N GLU A 59 -5.38 4.94 14.03
CA GLU A 59 -6.07 4.49 12.80
C GLU A 59 -6.49 5.66 11.90
N GLY A 60 -7.00 6.76 12.47
CA GLY A 60 -7.45 7.93 11.70
C GLY A 60 -6.34 8.82 11.12
N ALA A 61 -5.07 8.54 11.42
CA ALA A 61 -3.93 9.32 10.92
C ALA A 61 -3.11 8.58 9.85
N ARG A 62 -3.41 7.29 9.61
CA ARG A 62 -2.68 6.45 8.66
C ARG A 62 -3.27 6.56 7.26
N PRO A 63 -2.46 6.43 6.20
CA PRO A 63 -2.99 6.19 4.86
C PRO A 63 -3.76 4.86 4.83
N CYS A 64 -4.75 4.75 3.95
CA CYS A 64 -5.37 3.47 3.65
C CYS A 64 -4.39 2.62 2.83
N ILE A 65 -4.10 1.40 3.25
CA ILE A 65 -3.12 0.54 2.57
C ILE A 65 -3.79 -0.76 2.17
N ARG A 66 -3.75 -1.05 0.88
CA ARG A 66 -4.26 -2.31 0.32
C ARG A 66 -3.20 -2.97 -0.55
N HIS A 67 -3.10 -4.29 -0.44
CA HIS A 67 -2.15 -5.12 -1.14
C HIS A 67 -2.87 -6.18 -1.97
N TRP A 68 -2.79 -6.04 -3.30
CA TRP A 68 -3.24 -7.05 -4.25
C TRP A 68 -2.13 -8.08 -4.44
N VAL A 69 -2.40 -9.32 -4.07
CA VAL A 69 -1.42 -10.40 -4.00
C VAL A 69 -1.69 -11.44 -5.09
N ALA A 70 -0.61 -11.95 -5.70
CA ALA A 70 -0.72 -13.10 -6.57
C ALA A 70 -1.18 -14.33 -5.76
N HIS A 71 -2.35 -14.86 -6.09
CA HIS A 71 -2.97 -15.96 -5.35
C HIS A 71 -3.68 -16.93 -6.32
N PRO A 72 -3.82 -18.23 -5.98
CA PRO A 72 -4.60 -19.20 -6.77
C PRO A 72 -6.12 -18.94 -6.78
N CYS A 73 -6.54 -17.68 -7.00
CA CYS A 73 -7.91 -17.22 -7.11
C CYS A 73 -8.01 -16.24 -8.30
N LYS A 74 -9.01 -16.44 -9.16
CA LYS A 74 -9.25 -15.59 -10.33
C LYS A 74 -10.15 -14.38 -10.04
N GLU A 75 -10.75 -14.32 -8.86
CA GLU A 75 -11.52 -13.17 -8.40
C GLU A 75 -10.58 -12.09 -7.86
N ILE A 76 -10.87 -10.82 -8.16
CA ILE A 76 -10.13 -9.65 -7.67
C ILE A 76 -10.81 -9.13 -6.40
N GLY A 77 -10.02 -8.72 -5.41
CA GLY A 77 -10.54 -8.03 -4.22
C GLY A 77 -11.04 -8.97 -3.12
N VAL A 78 -10.87 -10.30 -3.25
CA VAL A 78 -11.24 -11.24 -2.19
C VAL A 78 -10.26 -11.10 -1.03
N PRO A 79 -10.72 -10.87 0.21
CA PRO A 79 -9.83 -10.72 1.36
C PRO A 79 -8.93 -11.94 1.58
N LEU A 80 -7.67 -11.67 1.88
CA LEU A 80 -6.68 -12.65 2.28
C LEU A 80 -6.33 -12.48 3.76
N PRO A 81 -5.95 -13.56 4.46
CA PRO A 81 -5.48 -13.44 5.84
C PRO A 81 -4.22 -12.54 5.89
N PRO A 82 -3.94 -11.88 7.02
CA PRO A 82 -2.67 -11.18 7.24
C PRO A 82 -1.46 -12.11 7.04
N LEU A 83 -0.29 -11.57 6.69
CA LEU A 83 0.96 -12.38 6.62
C LEU A 83 1.48 -12.70 8.02
N ASP A 84 1.37 -11.74 8.94
CA ASP A 84 1.76 -11.86 10.33
C ASP A 84 0.86 -11.00 11.23
N ASP A 85 1.05 -11.11 12.55
CA ASP A 85 0.32 -10.31 13.55
C ASP A 85 0.71 -8.82 13.54
N HIS A 86 1.69 -8.41 12.73
CA HIS A 86 2.19 -7.03 12.62
C HIS A 86 1.63 -6.30 11.40
N ASP A 87 1.12 -7.01 10.39
CA ASP A 87 0.49 -6.48 9.18
C ASP A 87 -0.95 -5.97 9.39
N VAL A 88 -1.33 -5.62 10.63
CA VAL A 88 -2.68 -5.18 11.01
C VAL A 88 -3.16 -3.90 10.29
N TYR A 89 -2.25 -3.16 9.65
CA TYR A 89 -2.54 -1.91 8.94
C TYR A 89 -2.56 -2.06 7.42
N VAL A 90 -2.38 -3.28 6.90
CA VAL A 90 -2.40 -3.57 5.46
C VAL A 90 -3.55 -4.53 5.16
N GLU A 91 -4.53 -4.06 4.38
CA GLU A 91 -5.58 -4.93 3.86
C GLU A 91 -5.02 -5.77 2.71
N ARG A 92 -5.05 -7.10 2.81
CA ARG A 92 -4.60 -8.00 1.74
C ARG A 92 -5.79 -8.52 0.97
N VAL A 93 -5.71 -8.47 -0.36
CA VAL A 93 -6.74 -9.00 -1.27
C VAL A 93 -6.12 -9.76 -2.43
N THR A 94 -6.91 -10.62 -3.07
CA THR A 94 -6.50 -11.33 -4.29
C THR A 94 -6.37 -10.35 -5.48
N ALA A 95 -5.33 -10.55 -6.29
CA ALA A 95 -5.12 -9.77 -7.52
C ALA A 95 -5.87 -10.33 -8.75
N GLY A 96 -6.57 -11.45 -8.64
CA GLY A 96 -7.20 -12.16 -9.77
C GLY A 96 -6.24 -12.96 -10.65
N THR A 97 -4.98 -13.07 -10.25
CA THR A 97 -3.94 -13.87 -10.93
C THR A 97 -3.04 -14.54 -9.91
N ASN A 98 -2.38 -15.63 -10.32
CA ASN A 98 -1.34 -16.33 -9.57
C ASN A 98 0.08 -16.02 -10.12
N VAL A 99 0.19 -15.03 -11.01
CA VAL A 99 1.46 -14.61 -11.63
C VAL A 99 1.86 -13.24 -11.05
N HIS A 100 3.06 -13.17 -10.47
CA HIS A 100 3.61 -11.97 -9.82
C HIS A 100 3.52 -10.73 -10.73
N GLU A 101 4.03 -10.88 -11.96
CA GLU A 101 4.16 -9.81 -12.95
C GLU A 101 2.81 -9.31 -13.48
N GLU A 102 1.75 -10.11 -13.33
CA GLU A 102 0.41 -9.78 -13.82
C GLU A 102 -0.45 -9.04 -12.80
N THR A 103 -0.03 -8.97 -11.53
CA THR A 103 -0.85 -8.41 -10.45
C THR A 103 -1.28 -6.97 -10.71
N SER A 104 -0.35 -6.10 -11.13
CA SER A 104 -0.64 -4.71 -11.51
C SER A 104 -1.63 -4.59 -12.68
N PRO A 105 -1.35 -5.16 -13.87
CA PRO A 105 -2.25 -4.99 -15.02
C PRO A 105 -3.62 -5.67 -14.84
N VAL A 106 -3.70 -6.80 -14.12
CA VAL A 106 -4.98 -7.50 -13.90
C VAL A 106 -5.86 -6.74 -12.91
N ALA A 107 -5.29 -6.21 -11.82
CA ALA A 107 -6.04 -5.53 -10.78
C ALA A 107 -6.18 -4.01 -11.00
N ILE A 108 -5.71 -3.46 -12.12
CA ILE A 108 -5.58 -2.01 -12.31
C ILE A 108 -6.88 -1.25 -12.08
N ASP A 109 -8.01 -1.75 -12.60
CA ASP A 109 -9.31 -1.09 -12.43
C ASP A 109 -9.76 -1.08 -10.96
N ASP A 110 -9.45 -2.13 -10.20
CA ASP A 110 -9.76 -2.20 -8.77
C ASP A 110 -8.85 -1.28 -7.94
N ILE A 111 -7.56 -1.21 -8.30
CA ILE A 111 -6.56 -0.31 -7.72
C ILE A 111 -6.97 1.16 -7.86
N PHE A 112 -7.50 1.56 -9.01
CA PHE A 112 -7.93 2.95 -9.25
C PHE A 112 -9.33 3.27 -8.70
N ARG A 113 -10.12 2.26 -8.33
CA ARG A 113 -11.42 2.43 -7.64
C ARG A 113 -11.28 2.58 -6.12
N PHE A 114 -10.24 1.97 -5.56
CA PHE A 114 -9.86 2.09 -4.16
C PHE A 114 -9.34 3.50 -3.83
#